data_AF-A0A6N8YEH2-F1
#
_entry.id   AF-A0A6N8YEH2-F1
#
_cell.length_a   1.000
_cell.length_b   1.000
_cell.length_c   1.000
_cell.angle_alpha   90.00
_cell.angle_beta   90.00
_cell.angle_gamma   90.00
#
_symmetry.space_group_name_H-M   'P 1'
#
loop_
_entity.id
_entity.type
_entity.pdbx_description
1 polymer ?
#
loop_
_entity_poly.entity_id
_entity_poly.type
_entity_poly.pdbx_seq_one_letter_code
_entity_poly.pdbx_strand_id
1 'polypeptide(L)' 'MISVNREAMKTVRVILDDADALGVSVDRLDNGTTVIDMGLEAKGGWRAAQLYTLASLGGLGIVSYEPFELAG' A
#
# COMPACT_ATOMS: atom_id res chain seq x y z
N MET A 1 21.57 -9.89 7.72
CA MET A 1 21.20 -8.68 6.97
C MET A 1 19.72 -8.75 6.64
N ILE A 2 18.96 -7.67 6.85
CA ILE A 2 17.52 -7.63 6.58
C ILE A 2 17.29 -7.32 5.10
N SER A 3 16.33 -8.01 4.46
CA SER A 3 15.93 -7.73 3.08
C SER A 3 14.68 -6.86 3.06
N VAL A 4 14.84 -5.59 2.70
CA VAL A 4 13.73 -4.62 2.67
C VAL A 4 12.61 -5.02 1.71
N ASN A 5 12.92 -5.67 0.58
CA ASN A 5 11.90 -6.17 -0.34
C ASN A 5 11.10 -7.34 0.25
N ARG A 6 11.77 -8.30 0.91
CA ARG A 6 11.06 -9.44 1.53
C ARG A 6 10.14 -8.99 2.66
N GLU A 7 10.53 -7.94 3.39
CA GLU A 7 9.72 -7.35 4.45
C GLU A 7 8.55 -6.53 3.87
N ALA A 8 8.78 -5.67 2.87
CA ALA A 8 7.72 -4.94 2.17
C ALA A 8 6.66 -5.87 1.55
N MET A 9 7.09 -7.02 1.01
CA MET A 9 6.19 -7.99 0.41
C MET A 9 5.15 -8.56 1.39
N LYS A 10 5.39 -8.53 2.70
CA LYS A 10 4.37 -8.91 3.70
C LYS A 10 3.21 -7.92 3.68
N THR A 11 3.52 -6.62 3.61
CA THR A 11 2.51 -5.56 3.45
C THR A 11 1.81 -5.62 2.10
N VAL A 12 2.56 -5.89 1.02
CA VAL A 12 1.97 -6.05 -0.32
C VAL A 12 0.96 -7.21 -0.36
N ARG A 13 1.23 -8.33 0.32
CA ARG A 13 0.27 -9.44 0.41
C ARG A 13 -1.03 -9.03 1.09
N VAL A 14 -0.97 -8.25 2.17
CA VAL A 14 -2.18 -7.69 2.81
C VAL A 14 -2.97 -6.84 1.81
N ILE A 15 -2.31 -6.04 0.97
CA ILE A 15 -2.99 -5.25 -0.06
C ILE A 15 -3.67 -6.16 -1.09
N LEU A 16 -2.99 -7.21 -1.54
CA LEU A 16 -3.51 -8.15 -2.54
C LEU A 16 -4.68 -8.98 -2.00
N ASP A 17 -4.61 -9.40 -0.74
CA ASP A 17 -5.64 -10.23 -0.10
C ASP A 17 -6.94 -9.45 0.15
N ASP A 18 -6.87 -8.13 0.38
CA ASP A 18 -8.00 -7.25 0.71
C ASP A 18 -8.28 -6.17 -0.37
N ALA A 19 -7.87 -6.39 -1.62
CA ALA A 19 -7.87 -5.35 -2.66
C ALA A 19 -9.22 -4.61 -2.82
N ASP A 20 -10.33 -5.35 -2.91
CA ASP A 20 -11.67 -4.78 -3.06
C ASP A 20 -12.07 -3.91 -1.86
N ALA A 21 -11.78 -4.38 -0.65
CA ALA A 21 -12.10 -3.66 0.60
C ALA A 21 -11.25 -2.38 0.77
N LEU A 22 -10.03 -2.40 0.23
CA LEU A 22 -9.13 -1.26 0.18
C LEU A 22 -9.47 -0.26 -0.94
N GLY A 23 -10.37 -0.62 -1.86
CA GLY A 23 -10.74 0.20 -3.00
C GLY A 23 -9.65 0.30 -4.06
N VAL A 24 -8.77 -0.70 -4.16
CA VAL A 24 -7.65 -0.76 -5.10
C VAL A 24 -7.92 -1.81 -6.18
N SER A 25 -7.30 -1.67 -7.36
CA SER A 25 -7.36 -2.70 -8.40
C SER A 25 -6.01 -3.39 -8.59
N VAL A 26 -6.05 -4.65 -9.01
CA VAL A 26 -4.86 -5.48 -9.23
C VAL A 26 -4.93 -6.06 -10.62
N ASP A 27 -3.94 -5.71 -11.43
CA ASP A 27 -3.80 -6.19 -12.80
C ASP A 27 -2.52 -7.01 -12.95
N ARG A 28 -2.54 -7.96 -13.87
CA ARG A 28 -1.35 -8.72 -14.25
C ARG A 28 -1.04 -8.49 -15.72
N LEU A 29 0.15 -7.97 -15.99
CA LEU A 29 0.64 -7.71 -17.33
C LEU A 29 1.10 -9.01 -18.00
N ASP A 30 1.18 -9.01 -19.34
CA ASP A 30 1.58 -10.18 -20.14
C ASP A 30 2.98 -10.72 -19.78
N ASN A 31 3.87 -9.88 -19.24
CA ASN A 31 5.20 -10.28 -18.77
C ASN A 31 5.21 -10.87 -17.35
N GLY A 32 4.04 -11.02 -16.71
CA GLY A 32 3.88 -11.58 -15.37
C GLY A 32 3.96 -10.58 -14.21
N THR A 33 4.25 -9.31 -14.49
CA THR A 33 4.27 -8.23 -13.50
C THR A 33 2.87 -7.99 -12.94
N THR A 34 2.77 -7.91 -11.61
CA THR A 34 1.54 -7.45 -10.93
C THR A 34 1.62 -5.93 -10.76
N VAL A 35 0.62 -5.23 -11.29
CA VAL A 35 0.41 -3.80 -11.09
C VAL A 35 -0.73 -3.64 -10.11
N ILE A 36 -0.53 -2.83 -9.07
CA ILE A 36 -1.57 -2.49 -8.11
C ILE A 36 -1.86 -1.00 -8.29
N ASP A 37 -3.05 -0.67 -8.78
CA ASP A 37 -3.50 0.71 -8.83
C ASP A 37 -4.11 1.10 -7.48
N MET A 38 -3.40 2.00 -6.80
CA MET A 38 -3.73 2.45 -5.45
C MET A 38 -4.54 3.75 -5.42
N GLY A 39 -4.87 4.35 -6.57
CA GLY A 39 -5.59 5.63 -6.60
C GLY A 39 -5.55 6.44 -7.90
N LEU A 40 -5.04 5.90 -9.01
CA LEU A 40 -5.04 6.55 -10.32
C LEU A 40 -6.43 6.48 -10.96
N GLU A 41 -6.90 5.27 -11.24
CA GLU A 41 -8.27 4.96 -11.68
C GLU A 41 -9.07 4.30 -10.55
N ALA A 42 -8.39 3.53 -9.70
CA ALA A 42 -8.96 2.99 -8.48
C ALA A 42 -9.34 4.10 -7.49
N LYS A 43 -10.35 3.87 -6.66
CA LYS A 43 -10.81 4.85 -5.65
C LYS A 43 -9.76 5.11 -4.58
N GLY A 44 -9.01 4.07 -4.20
CA GLY A 44 -8.12 4.06 -3.06
C GLY A 44 -8.83 4.31 -1.73
N GLY A 45 -8.04 4.69 -0.72
CA GLY A 45 -8.56 5.04 0.60
C GLY A 45 -7.45 5.21 1.64
N TRP A 46 -7.83 5.65 2.85
CA TRP A 46 -6.89 5.88 3.94
C TRP A 46 -6.08 4.63 4.31
N ARG A 47 -6.73 3.46 4.40
CA ARG A 47 -6.02 2.21 4.69
C ARG A 47 -5.10 1.79 3.55
N ALA A 48 -5.51 1.98 2.30
CA ALA A 48 -4.68 1.71 1.13
C ALA A 48 -3.41 2.59 1.14
N ALA A 49 -3.57 3.89 1.41
CA ALA A 49 -2.44 4.83 1.53
C ALA A 49 -1.50 4.48 2.70
N GLN A 50 -2.04 4.10 3.86
CA GLN A 50 -1.23 3.65 5.01
C GLN A 50 -0.36 2.43 4.65
N LEU A 51 -0.95 1.43 3.98
CA LEU A 51 -0.25 0.22 3.53
C LEU A 51 0.76 0.53 2.43
N TYR A 52 0.41 1.40 1.47
CA TYR A 52 1.33 1.89 0.44
C TYR A 52 2.56 2.53 1.07
N THR A 53 2.38 3.49 1.98
CA THR A 53 3.48 4.17 2.67
C THR A 53 4.32 3.18 3.49
N LEU A 54 3.68 2.25 4.21
CA LEU A 54 4.41 1.22 4.96
C LEU A 54 5.24 0.31 4.05
N ALA A 55 4.72 -0.08 2.88
CA ALA A 55 5.47 -0.84 1.89
C ALA A 55 6.65 -0.03 1.32
N SER A 56 6.48 1.28 1.08
CA SER A 56 7.56 2.19 0.68
C SER A 56 8.66 2.30 1.75
N LEU A 57 8.31 2.16 3.04
CA LEU A 57 9.24 2.07 4.16
C LEU A 57 9.85 0.66 4.34
N GLY A 58 9.70 -0.23 3.36
CA GLY A 58 10.24 -1.58 3.43
C GLY A 58 9.48 -2.52 4.37
N GLY A 59 8.29 -2.13 4.86
CA GLY A 59 7.58 -2.85 5.92
C GLY A 59 8.23 -2.72 7.31
N LEU A 60 9.21 -1.82 7.48
CA LEU A 60 10.04 -1.71 8.67
C LEU A 60 9.75 -0.43 9.48
N GLY A 61 8.50 0.02 9.46
CA GLY A 61 8.08 1.24 10.16
C GLY A 61 6.67 1.14 10.70
N ILE A 62 6.21 2.25 11.29
CA ILE A 62 4.84 2.43 11.73
C ILE A 62 4.30 3.65 10.97
N VAL A 63 3.12 3.49 10.39
CA VAL A 63 2.42 4.57 9.69
C VAL A 63 1.06 4.72 10.38
N SER A 64 0.74 5.92 10.83
CA SER A 64 -0.54 6.27 11.44
C SER A 64 -1.03 7.60 10.87
N TYR A 65 -2.32 7.87 11.06
CA TYR A 65 -2.91 9.18 10.80
C TYR A 65 -3.24 9.84 12.12
N GLU A 66 -2.96 11.13 12.20
CA GLU A 66 -3.31 11.96 13.34
C GLU A 66 -3.81 13.32 12.81
N PRO A 67 -4.74 13.98 13.50
CA PRO A 67 -5.12 15.35 13.16
C PRO A 67 -3.92 16.28 13.29
N PHE A 68 -3.75 17.19 12.32
CA PHE A 68 -2.83 18.30 12.42
C PHE A 68 -3.62 19.60 12.49
N GLU A 69 -3.59 20.28 13.63
CA GLU A 69 -4.28 21.56 13.77
C GLU A 69 -3.50 22.66 13.04
N LEU A 70 -4.17 23.30 12.08
CA LEU A 70 -3.66 24.50 11.44
C LEU A 70 -3.92 25.68 12.39
N ALA A 71 -2.90 26.49 12.65
CA ALA A 71 -3.08 27.73 13.39
C ALA A 71 -4.08 28.62 12.63
N GLY A 72 -5.15 29.01 13.32
CA GLY A 72 -6.07 30.07 12.88
C GLY A 72 -5.45 31.44 13.02
#